data_AF-A0A8T2IHH3-F1
#
_entry.id   AF-A0A8T2IHH3-F1
#
_cell.length_a   1.000
_cell.length_b   1.000
_cell.length_c   1.000
_cell.angle_alpha   90.00
_cell.angle_beta   90.00
_cell.angle_gamma   90.00
#
_symmetry.space_group_name_H-M   'P 1'
#
loop_
_entity.id
_entity.type
_entity.pdbx_description
1 polymer ?
#
loop_
_entity_poly.entity_id
_entity_poly.type
_entity_poly.pdbx_seq_one_letter_code
_entity_poly.pdbx_strand_id
1 'polypeptide(L)'
;SSVTEEISQNSLHSILDELVYQLSASSNPVTGRAATICLLLIVQSNPDVGQYVGTSYKGLRALLSKQWTGKGFGQELGQLLDVLYSSSYQQEEMQRLHRAACTIQAIWRGFLLRKRMKRLPLAVTSLQRNFRAKREREMIQIKRQKEEEALRQQLQLQRVRAMRMFREKQLTLLEIVHPGQMDKHMEETHEKAALTIQRTWRGYRERRRFHKQEVHLRHYKAAVCIQRAVLKFLKRRRKVRESLSLWKRDEGLTDQQRMELQQKVDDYIKTHPAQQMSSEQSRELHLQVQEKLGQYLLRRRFQKGCDHRREALLAQINTDINMLMGSPSLSEVTEKDVEVFTSRTLPVAVKAKQSHNMMMKRSRWPWWRKLGDEFIEEDERLLSDISNMEDHNSIFIPGLKETIAASSGQS
;
A
#
# COMPACT_ATOMS: atom_id res chain seq x y z
N SER A 1 -0.64 52.82 -44.74
CA SER A 1 -1.26 52.51 -46.04
C SER A 1 -2.51 51.69 -45.80
N SER A 2 -3.61 52.41 -45.64
CA SER A 2 -4.94 52.01 -45.20
C SER A 2 -5.86 51.83 -46.43
N VAL A 3 -5.72 50.70 -47.14
CA VAL A 3 -6.55 50.40 -48.33
C VAL A 3 -7.33 49.08 -48.18
N THR A 4 -7.11 48.33 -47.10
CA THR A 4 -7.72 47.01 -46.90
C THR A 4 -8.94 46.98 -45.98
N GLU A 5 -9.34 48.11 -45.39
CA GLU A 5 -10.47 48.16 -44.44
C GLU A 5 -11.86 48.26 -45.11
N GLU A 6 -11.96 48.42 -46.44
CA GLU A 6 -13.24 48.57 -47.15
C GLU A 6 -13.53 47.48 -48.21
N ILE A 7 -12.86 46.32 -48.17
CA ILE A 7 -13.20 45.21 -49.07
C ILE A 7 -14.18 44.27 -48.36
N SER A 8 -15.41 44.17 -48.89
CA SER A 8 -16.42 43.25 -48.36
C SER A 8 -15.88 41.81 -48.30
N GLN A 9 -16.20 41.05 -47.24
CA GLN A 9 -15.73 39.66 -47.08
C GLN A 9 -16.03 38.79 -48.32
N ASN A 10 -17.17 39.02 -48.98
CA ASN A 10 -17.55 38.32 -50.22
C ASN A 10 -16.62 38.67 -51.41
N SER A 11 -16.19 39.92 -51.51
CA SER A 11 -15.21 40.35 -52.51
C SER A 11 -13.83 39.75 -52.24
N LEU A 12 -13.41 39.64 -50.97
CA LEU A 12 -12.17 38.97 -50.57
C LEU A 12 -12.18 37.47 -50.91
N HIS A 13 -13.28 36.76 -50.66
CA HIS A 13 -13.41 35.34 -51.01
C HIS A 13 -13.35 35.11 -52.53
N SER A 14 -14.03 35.95 -53.32
CA SER A 14 -13.96 35.90 -54.79
C SER A 14 -12.54 36.15 -55.32
N ILE A 15 -11.82 37.10 -54.73
CA ILE A 15 -10.41 37.37 -55.07
C ILE A 15 -9.51 36.18 -54.71
N LEU A 16 -9.74 35.54 -53.56
CA LEU A 16 -8.98 34.35 -53.15
C LEU A 16 -9.26 33.15 -54.07
N ASP A 17 -10.51 32.92 -54.44
CA ASP A 17 -10.89 31.87 -55.39
C ASP A 17 -10.24 32.09 -56.76
N GLU A 18 -10.27 33.32 -57.27
CA GLU A 18 -9.64 33.66 -58.54
C GLU A 18 -8.11 33.49 -58.47
N LEU A 19 -7.46 33.92 -57.38
CA LEU A 19 -6.01 33.74 -57.20
C LEU A 19 -5.61 32.26 -57.07
N VAL A 20 -6.40 31.46 -56.35
CA VAL A 20 -6.20 30.01 -56.23
C VAL A 20 -6.45 29.32 -57.58
N TYR A 21 -7.46 29.75 -58.33
CA TYR A 21 -7.73 29.27 -59.68
C TYR A 21 -6.57 29.59 -60.64
N GLN A 22 -6.07 30.82 -60.65
CA GLN A 22 -4.92 31.24 -61.45
C GLN A 22 -3.64 30.47 -61.11
N LEU A 23 -3.46 30.09 -59.85
CA LEU A 23 -2.35 29.21 -59.41
C LEU A 23 -2.52 27.75 -59.83
N SER A 24 -3.75 27.30 -60.08
CA SER A 24 -4.04 25.93 -60.53
C SER A 24 -4.06 25.78 -62.06
N ALA A 25 -4.52 26.80 -62.77
CA ALA A 25 -4.75 26.77 -64.22
C ALA A 25 -3.58 27.34 -65.03
N SER A 26 -2.83 28.30 -64.49
CA SER A 26 -1.72 28.90 -65.22
C SER A 26 -0.44 28.06 -65.12
N SER A 27 0.27 27.90 -66.24
CA SER A 27 1.58 27.21 -66.29
C SER A 27 2.76 28.18 -66.31
N ASN A 28 2.47 29.48 -66.48
CA ASN A 28 3.46 30.54 -66.68
C ASN A 28 4.07 30.97 -65.33
N PRO A 29 5.41 30.97 -65.19
CA PRO A 29 6.09 31.35 -63.94
C PRO A 29 5.82 32.80 -63.50
N VAL A 30 5.53 33.71 -64.43
CA VAL A 30 5.28 35.13 -64.12
C VAL A 30 3.90 35.32 -63.48
N THR A 31 2.87 34.65 -64.01
CA THR A 31 1.51 34.68 -63.44
C THR A 31 1.44 33.95 -62.12
N GLY A 32 2.12 32.80 -61.99
CA GLY A 32 2.25 32.08 -60.72
C GLY A 32 2.93 32.92 -59.64
N ARG A 33 4.03 33.61 -59.99
CA ARG A 33 4.71 34.53 -59.06
C ARG A 33 3.80 35.67 -58.61
N ALA A 34 3.13 36.35 -59.55
CA ALA A 34 2.22 37.45 -59.21
C ALA A 34 1.10 36.97 -58.28
N ALA A 35 0.47 35.83 -58.57
CA ALA A 35 -0.59 35.28 -57.74
C ALA A 35 -0.09 34.85 -56.34
N THR A 36 1.11 34.27 -56.23
CA THR A 36 1.71 33.96 -54.92
C THR A 36 2.07 35.20 -54.10
N ILE A 37 2.55 36.27 -54.75
CA ILE A 37 2.85 37.54 -54.08
C ILE A 37 1.55 38.21 -53.61
N CYS A 38 0.50 38.21 -54.43
CA CYS A 38 -0.80 38.74 -54.04
C CYS A 38 -1.39 37.97 -52.84
N LEU A 39 -1.35 36.64 -52.87
CA LEU A 39 -1.78 35.82 -51.72
C LEU A 39 -0.94 36.08 -50.48
N LEU A 40 0.38 36.18 -50.62
CA LEU A 40 1.28 36.47 -49.51
C LEU A 40 0.99 37.84 -48.88
N LEU A 41 0.78 38.88 -49.70
CA LEU A 41 0.44 40.23 -49.24
C LEU A 41 -0.92 40.27 -48.54
N ILE A 42 -1.92 39.57 -49.08
CA ILE A 42 -3.26 39.46 -48.46
C ILE A 42 -3.15 38.77 -47.09
N VAL A 43 -2.41 37.65 -47.02
CA VAL A 43 -2.21 36.90 -45.78
C VAL A 43 -1.36 37.67 -44.76
N GLN A 44 -0.39 38.47 -45.21
CA GLN A 44 0.41 39.35 -44.34
C GLN A 44 -0.38 40.55 -43.83
N SER A 45 -1.31 41.09 -44.63
CA SER A 45 -2.18 42.19 -44.22
C SER A 45 -3.26 41.76 -43.21
N ASN A 46 -3.75 40.51 -43.30
CA ASN A 46 -4.82 39.99 -42.46
C ASN A 46 -4.53 38.54 -42.02
N PRO A 47 -4.09 38.30 -40.77
CA PRO A 47 -3.72 36.96 -40.30
C PRO A 47 -4.90 35.98 -40.22
N ASP A 48 -6.13 36.48 -40.06
CA ASP A 48 -7.36 35.67 -40.03
C ASP A 48 -7.67 35.05 -41.41
N VAL A 49 -7.28 35.73 -42.49
CA VAL A 49 -7.42 35.20 -43.86
C VAL A 49 -6.45 34.05 -44.10
N GLY A 50 -5.27 34.08 -43.50
CA GLY A 50 -4.31 32.96 -43.52
C GLY A 50 -4.88 31.68 -42.89
N GLN A 51 -5.63 31.80 -41.80
CA GLN A 51 -6.34 30.69 -41.18
C GLN A 51 -7.47 30.16 -42.07
N TYR A 52 -8.27 31.06 -42.67
CA TYR A 52 -9.36 30.71 -43.57
C TYR A 52 -8.88 30.00 -44.84
N VAL A 53 -7.81 30.49 -45.48
CA VAL A 53 -7.23 29.88 -46.69
C VAL A 53 -6.68 28.49 -46.36
N GLY A 54 -6.09 28.33 -45.18
CA GLY A 54 -5.57 27.05 -44.71
C GLY A 54 -6.63 25.99 -44.40
N THR A 55 -7.82 26.39 -43.96
CA THR A 55 -8.93 25.47 -43.66
C THR A 55 -9.81 25.18 -44.89
N SER A 56 -10.02 26.18 -45.75
CA SER A 56 -10.91 26.11 -46.91
C SER A 56 -10.27 25.45 -48.12
N TYR A 57 -8.96 25.65 -48.36
CA TYR A 57 -8.25 25.10 -49.52
C TYR A 57 -7.19 24.08 -49.13
N LYS A 58 -7.63 22.91 -48.65
CA LYS A 58 -6.76 21.81 -48.19
C LYS A 58 -5.76 21.30 -49.25
N GLY A 59 -6.04 21.51 -50.53
CA GLY A 59 -5.17 21.11 -51.66
C GLY A 59 -4.15 22.16 -52.11
N LEU A 60 -4.31 23.43 -51.72
CA LEU A 60 -3.47 24.55 -52.19
C LEU A 60 -2.00 24.34 -51.85
N ARG A 61 -1.70 23.78 -50.68
CA ARG A 61 -0.33 23.50 -50.22
C ARG A 61 0.37 22.46 -51.08
N ALA A 62 -0.36 21.39 -51.42
CA ALA A 62 0.15 20.31 -52.26
C ALA A 62 0.33 20.78 -53.71
N LEU A 63 -0.49 21.72 -54.18
CA LEU A 63 -0.34 22.36 -55.48
C LEU A 63 0.90 23.26 -55.51
N LEU A 64 1.05 24.15 -54.52
CA LEU A 64 2.22 25.05 -54.40
C LEU A 64 3.54 24.28 -54.25
N SER A 65 3.56 23.20 -53.47
CA SER A 65 4.76 22.39 -53.27
C SER A 65 5.12 21.47 -54.44
N LYS A 66 4.19 21.13 -55.33
CA LYS A 66 4.45 20.23 -56.47
C LYS A 66 4.58 20.95 -57.81
N GLN A 67 3.80 22.00 -58.05
CA GLN A 67 3.70 22.64 -59.37
C GLN A 67 4.59 23.86 -59.53
N TRP A 68 5.05 24.47 -58.42
CA TRP A 68 5.70 25.77 -58.44
C TRP A 68 7.11 25.78 -57.83
N THR A 69 7.55 24.66 -57.24
CA THR A 69 8.93 24.45 -56.80
C THR A 69 9.89 24.44 -58.00
N GLY A 70 10.90 25.32 -57.98
CA GLY A 70 11.93 25.39 -59.02
C GLY A 70 11.66 26.37 -60.18
N LYS A 71 10.57 27.16 -60.14
CA LYS A 71 10.18 28.10 -61.20
C LYS A 71 10.67 29.56 -61.02
N GLY A 72 11.62 29.82 -60.12
CA GLY A 72 12.31 31.11 -60.01
C GLY A 72 11.79 32.13 -58.98
N PHE A 73 10.83 31.77 -58.12
CA PHE A 73 10.28 32.63 -57.04
C PHE A 73 10.15 31.89 -55.69
N GLY A 74 11.18 31.10 -55.36
CA GLY A 74 11.15 30.21 -54.19
C GLY A 74 11.09 30.91 -52.82
N GLN A 75 11.52 32.17 -52.73
CA GLN A 75 11.51 32.91 -51.47
C GLN A 75 10.07 33.29 -51.07
N GLU A 76 9.32 33.85 -52.00
CA GLU A 76 7.93 34.26 -51.81
C GLU A 76 7.01 33.03 -51.61
N LEU A 77 7.29 31.95 -52.34
CA LEU A 77 6.60 30.67 -52.19
C LEU A 77 6.90 29.99 -50.84
N GLY A 78 8.14 30.06 -50.36
CA GLY A 78 8.53 29.53 -49.04
C GLY A 78 7.84 30.27 -47.89
N GLN A 79 7.81 31.60 -47.93
CA GLN A 79 7.12 32.42 -46.93
C GLN A 79 5.62 32.14 -46.87
N LEU A 80 4.97 31.97 -48.03
CA LEU A 80 3.55 31.62 -48.09
C LEU A 80 3.30 30.22 -47.52
N LEU A 81 4.16 29.25 -47.82
CA LEU A 81 4.06 27.90 -47.28
C LEU A 81 4.24 27.88 -45.76
N ASP A 82 5.22 28.60 -45.21
CA ASP A 82 5.48 28.64 -43.75
C ASP A 82 4.27 29.18 -42.97
N VAL A 83 3.65 30.25 -43.46
CA VAL A 83 2.45 30.82 -42.82
C VAL A 83 1.27 29.84 -42.90
N LEU A 84 1.10 29.15 -44.04
CA LEU A 84 0.07 28.16 -44.22
C LEU A 84 0.29 26.89 -43.37
N TYR A 85 1.54 26.45 -43.15
CA TYR A 85 1.88 25.29 -42.32
C TYR A 85 1.79 25.56 -40.82
N SER A 86 2.22 26.74 -40.36
CA SER A 86 2.28 27.07 -38.92
C SER A 86 0.89 27.08 -38.26
N SER A 87 -0.11 27.68 -38.90
CA SER A 87 -1.36 28.03 -38.22
C SER A 87 -2.38 26.88 -38.13
N SER A 88 -2.54 26.07 -39.19
CA SER A 88 -3.63 25.07 -39.25
C SER A 88 -3.18 23.64 -38.91
N TYR A 89 -1.95 23.26 -39.24
CA TYR A 89 -1.45 21.90 -39.02
C TYR A 89 -1.27 21.63 -37.53
N GLN A 90 -0.74 22.61 -36.77
CA GLN A 90 -0.60 22.48 -35.33
C GLN A 90 -1.95 22.35 -34.62
N GLN A 91 -2.98 23.06 -35.09
CA GLN A 91 -4.30 23.01 -34.48
C GLN A 91 -5.03 21.70 -34.77
N GLU A 92 -4.94 21.18 -36.00
CA GLU A 92 -5.54 19.89 -36.36
C GLU A 92 -4.86 18.73 -35.63
N GLU A 93 -3.52 18.75 -35.54
CA GLU A 93 -2.76 17.74 -34.82
C GLU A 93 -3.04 17.79 -33.31
N MET A 94 -3.11 18.99 -32.71
CA MET A 94 -3.49 19.17 -31.31
C MET A 94 -4.90 18.61 -31.03
N GLN A 95 -5.87 18.84 -31.93
CA GLN A 95 -7.21 18.27 -31.79
C GLN A 95 -7.22 16.75 -31.91
N ARG A 96 -6.42 16.16 -32.81
CA ARG A 96 -6.27 14.71 -32.93
C ARG A 96 -5.67 14.10 -31.66
N LEU A 97 -4.59 14.69 -31.15
CA LEU A 97 -3.96 14.26 -29.90
C LEU A 97 -4.91 14.38 -28.72
N HIS A 98 -5.69 15.47 -28.64
CA HIS A 98 -6.70 15.65 -27.61
C HIS A 98 -7.81 14.57 -27.69
N ARG A 99 -8.32 14.28 -28.88
CA ARG A 99 -9.31 13.21 -29.09
C ARG A 99 -8.75 11.83 -28.71
N ALA A 100 -7.51 11.55 -29.09
CA ALA A 100 -6.84 10.30 -28.72
C ALA A 100 -6.68 10.19 -27.19
N ALA A 101 -6.21 11.26 -26.53
CA ALA A 101 -6.08 11.34 -25.09
C ALA A 101 -7.44 11.11 -24.38
N CYS A 102 -8.50 11.80 -24.82
CA CYS A 102 -9.85 11.63 -24.28
C CYS A 102 -10.35 10.18 -24.43
N THR A 103 -10.05 9.54 -25.56
CA THR A 103 -10.42 8.14 -25.81
C THR A 103 -9.69 7.19 -24.86
N ILE A 104 -8.36 7.34 -24.72
CA ILE A 104 -7.55 6.54 -23.80
C ILE A 104 -8.05 6.74 -22.36
N GLN A 105 -8.29 7.98 -21.96
CA GLN A 105 -8.79 8.30 -20.64
C GLN A 105 -10.18 7.71 -20.36
N ALA A 106 -11.10 7.75 -21.33
CA ALA A 106 -12.43 7.17 -21.21
C ALA A 106 -12.36 5.64 -21.04
N ILE A 107 -11.51 4.99 -21.84
CA ILE A 107 -11.28 3.54 -21.75
C ILE A 107 -10.70 3.17 -20.38
N TRP A 108 -9.70 3.92 -19.91
CA TRP A 108 -9.08 3.70 -18.60
C TRP A 108 -10.06 3.88 -17.44
N ARG A 109 -10.83 4.98 -17.43
CA ARG A 109 -11.89 5.22 -16.43
C ARG A 109 -12.93 4.10 -16.45
N GLY A 110 -13.34 3.65 -17.64
CA GLY A 110 -14.26 2.52 -17.79
C GLY A 110 -13.67 1.20 -17.27
N PHE A 111 -12.38 0.95 -17.50
CA PHE A 111 -11.68 -0.23 -16.96
C PHE A 111 -11.64 -0.21 -15.43
N LEU A 112 -11.29 0.93 -14.83
CA LEU A 112 -11.28 1.10 -13.37
C LEU A 112 -12.66 0.84 -12.75
N LEU A 113 -13.72 1.41 -13.35
CA LEU A 113 -15.09 1.20 -12.88
C LEU A 113 -15.50 -0.28 -12.96
N ARG A 114 -15.24 -0.94 -14.09
CA ARG A 114 -15.55 -2.38 -14.24
C ARG A 114 -14.78 -3.23 -13.24
N LYS A 115 -13.50 -2.90 -12.97
CA LYS A 115 -12.69 -3.59 -11.95
C LYS A 115 -13.28 -3.39 -10.54
N ARG A 116 -13.78 -2.20 -10.21
CA ARG A 116 -14.46 -1.91 -8.94
C ARG A 116 -15.80 -2.66 -8.84
N MET A 117 -16.62 -2.65 -9.90
CA MET A 117 -17.91 -3.36 -9.92
C MET A 117 -17.74 -4.86 -9.77
N LYS A 118 -16.69 -5.46 -10.35
CA LYS A 118 -16.38 -6.89 -10.14
C LYS A 118 -16.03 -7.23 -8.68
N ARG A 119 -15.50 -6.27 -7.91
CA ARG A 119 -15.15 -6.46 -6.49
C ARG A 119 -16.34 -6.26 -5.54
N LEU A 120 -17.36 -5.50 -5.94
CA LEU A 120 -18.51 -5.18 -5.08
C LEU A 120 -19.25 -6.44 -4.59
N PRO A 121 -19.60 -7.43 -5.46
CA PRO A 121 -20.26 -8.64 -5.01
C PRO A 121 -19.45 -9.45 -4.00
N LEU A 122 -18.11 -9.46 -4.13
CA LEU A 122 -17.23 -10.13 -3.16
C LEU A 122 -17.29 -9.45 -1.79
N ALA A 123 -17.34 -8.11 -1.76
CA ALA A 123 -17.49 -7.37 -0.51
C ALA A 123 -18.86 -7.64 0.14
N VAL A 124 -19.93 -7.60 -0.65
CA VAL A 124 -21.30 -7.87 -0.16
C VAL A 124 -21.45 -9.31 0.35
N THR A 125 -20.95 -10.30 -0.40
CA THR A 125 -20.99 -11.70 0.02
C THR A 125 -20.15 -11.95 1.27
N SER A 126 -18.99 -11.30 1.39
CA SER A 126 -18.17 -11.34 2.61
C SER A 126 -18.92 -10.77 3.82
N LEU A 127 -19.54 -9.59 3.66
CA LEU A 127 -20.34 -8.96 4.72
C LEU A 127 -21.52 -9.85 5.14
N GLN A 128 -22.28 -10.38 4.18
CA GLN A 128 -23.38 -11.29 4.44
C GLN A 128 -22.93 -12.55 5.16
N ARG A 129 -21.80 -13.15 4.77
CA ARG A 129 -21.22 -14.32 5.43
C ARG A 129 -20.83 -14.01 6.87
N ASN A 130 -20.16 -12.89 7.10
CA ASN A 130 -19.73 -12.46 8.43
C ASN A 130 -20.93 -12.18 9.34
N PHE A 131 -21.97 -11.52 8.82
CA PHE A 131 -23.20 -11.26 9.55
C PHE A 131 -23.91 -12.57 9.96
N ARG A 132 -24.06 -13.52 9.02
CA ARG A 132 -24.65 -14.84 9.31
C ARG A 132 -23.86 -15.60 10.37
N ALA A 133 -22.53 -15.62 10.26
CA ALA A 133 -21.65 -16.27 11.23
C ALA A 133 -21.73 -15.61 12.62
N LYS A 134 -21.80 -14.27 12.70
CA LYS A 134 -21.98 -13.55 13.96
C LYS A 134 -23.32 -13.92 14.61
N ARG A 135 -24.40 -13.88 13.85
CA ARG A 135 -25.74 -14.25 14.32
C ARG A 135 -25.80 -15.69 14.82
N GLU A 136 -25.16 -16.62 14.13
CA GLU A 136 -25.07 -18.02 14.55
C GLU A 136 -24.32 -18.17 15.88
N ARG A 137 -23.18 -17.49 16.05
CA ARG A 137 -22.41 -17.50 17.31
C ARG A 137 -23.22 -16.95 18.47
N GLU A 138 -23.94 -15.85 18.26
CA GLU A 138 -24.81 -15.25 19.28
C GLU A 138 -25.93 -16.22 19.68
N MET A 139 -26.57 -16.88 18.72
CA MET A 139 -27.60 -17.89 19.00
C MET A 139 -27.04 -19.08 19.78
N ILE A 140 -25.87 -19.59 19.41
CA ILE A 140 -25.20 -20.67 20.14
C ILE A 140 -24.84 -20.22 21.56
N GLN A 141 -24.37 -19.00 21.73
CA GLN A 141 -24.02 -18.45 23.04
C GLN A 141 -25.24 -18.31 23.95
N ILE A 142 -26.35 -17.78 23.42
CA ILE A 142 -27.63 -17.69 24.16
C ILE A 142 -28.12 -19.09 24.54
N LYS A 143 -28.05 -20.06 23.61
CA LYS A 143 -28.46 -21.44 23.89
C LYS A 143 -27.59 -22.06 24.99
N ARG A 144 -26.27 -21.90 24.91
CA ARG A 144 -25.33 -22.36 25.93
C ARG A 144 -25.62 -21.72 27.29
N GLN A 145 -25.88 -20.41 27.34
CA GLN A 145 -26.23 -19.72 28.58
C GLN A 145 -27.52 -20.28 29.20
N LYS A 146 -28.56 -20.51 28.39
CA LYS A 146 -29.80 -21.14 28.86
C LYS A 146 -29.56 -22.56 29.39
N GLU A 147 -28.74 -23.35 28.69
CA GLU A 147 -28.36 -24.70 29.14
C GLU A 147 -27.59 -24.66 30.46
N GLU A 148 -26.63 -23.73 30.61
CA GLU A 148 -25.88 -23.52 31.85
C GLU A 148 -26.78 -23.07 33.01
N GLU A 149 -27.72 -22.16 32.77
CA GLU A 149 -28.69 -21.70 33.76
C GLU A 149 -29.64 -22.83 34.19
N ALA A 150 -30.17 -23.60 33.24
CA ALA A 150 -31.01 -24.76 33.52
C ALA A 150 -30.25 -25.79 34.35
N LEU A 151 -28.98 -26.07 34.01
CA LEU A 151 -28.13 -26.96 34.79
C LEU A 151 -27.89 -26.43 36.21
N ARG A 152 -27.61 -25.13 36.37
CA ARG A 152 -27.45 -24.50 37.68
C ARG A 152 -28.71 -24.65 38.55
N GLN A 153 -29.89 -24.41 37.98
CA GLN A 153 -31.17 -24.59 38.66
C GLN A 153 -31.38 -26.06 39.05
N GLN A 154 -31.10 -27.00 38.15
CA GLN A 154 -31.20 -28.43 38.43
C GLN A 154 -30.28 -28.86 39.57
N LEU A 155 -29.03 -28.40 39.57
CA LEU A 155 -28.07 -28.68 40.64
C LEU A 155 -28.50 -28.07 41.98
N GLN A 156 -29.07 -26.86 41.98
CA GLN A 156 -29.64 -26.26 43.19
C GLN A 156 -30.80 -27.11 43.74
N LEU A 157 -31.73 -27.53 42.86
CA LEU A 157 -32.83 -28.41 43.26
C LEU A 157 -32.35 -29.75 43.79
N GLN A 158 -31.34 -30.36 43.16
CA GLN A 158 -30.72 -31.60 43.65
C GLN A 158 -30.09 -31.40 45.03
N ARG A 159 -29.39 -30.28 45.28
CA ARG A 159 -28.82 -29.97 46.60
C ARG A 159 -29.90 -29.82 47.66
N VAL A 160 -30.97 -29.09 47.36
CA VAL A 160 -32.10 -28.90 48.30
C VAL A 160 -32.79 -30.23 48.60
N ARG A 161 -33.04 -31.06 47.58
CA ARG A 161 -33.61 -32.41 47.75
C ARG A 161 -32.69 -33.29 48.59
N ALA A 162 -31.39 -33.31 48.30
CA ALA A 162 -30.42 -34.08 49.07
C ALA A 162 -30.37 -33.63 50.54
N MET A 163 -30.41 -32.31 50.79
CA MET A 163 -30.48 -31.75 52.14
C MET A 163 -31.76 -32.16 52.87
N ARG A 164 -32.92 -32.11 52.20
CA ARG A 164 -34.19 -32.58 52.76
C ARG A 164 -34.11 -34.06 53.11
N MET A 165 -33.71 -34.92 52.16
CA MET A 165 -33.57 -36.36 52.37
C MET A 165 -32.59 -36.69 53.50
N PHE A 166 -31.50 -35.92 53.62
CA PHE A 166 -30.55 -36.08 54.72
C PHE A 166 -31.22 -35.76 56.07
N ARG A 167 -31.91 -34.61 56.17
CA ARG A 167 -32.62 -34.21 57.39
C ARG A 167 -33.71 -35.20 57.79
N GLU A 168 -34.49 -35.69 56.83
CA GLU A 168 -35.52 -36.72 57.07
C GLU A 168 -34.89 -37.99 57.64
N LYS A 169 -33.78 -38.47 57.07
CA LYS A 169 -33.05 -39.63 57.61
C LYS A 169 -32.54 -39.39 59.03
N GLN A 170 -32.03 -38.19 59.31
CA GLN A 170 -31.59 -37.84 60.67
C GLN A 170 -32.76 -37.87 61.65
N LEU A 171 -33.93 -37.31 61.29
CA LEU A 171 -35.13 -37.37 62.13
C LEU A 171 -35.56 -38.80 62.40
N THR A 172 -35.63 -39.65 61.37
CA THR A 172 -35.99 -41.07 61.56
C THR A 172 -35.01 -41.82 62.46
N LEU A 173 -33.71 -41.49 62.41
CA LEU A 173 -32.72 -42.08 63.30
C LEU A 173 -32.92 -41.60 64.74
N LEU A 174 -33.20 -40.32 64.96
CA LEU A 174 -33.49 -39.77 66.29
C LEU A 174 -34.76 -40.38 66.91
N GLU A 175 -35.77 -40.72 66.10
CA GLU A 175 -36.99 -41.41 66.54
C GLU A 175 -36.75 -42.87 66.96
N ILE A 176 -35.76 -43.55 66.37
CA ILE A 176 -35.45 -44.96 66.61
C ILE A 176 -34.41 -45.17 67.73
N VAL A 177 -33.48 -44.22 67.91
CA VAL A 177 -32.39 -44.34 68.90
C VAL A 177 -32.89 -44.12 70.33
N HIS A 178 -32.55 -45.03 71.23
CA HIS A 178 -32.91 -44.93 72.65
C HIS A 178 -32.23 -43.71 73.32
N PRO A 179 -32.92 -42.94 74.19
CA PRO A 179 -32.39 -41.71 74.80
C PRO A 179 -31.03 -41.86 75.48
N GLY A 180 -30.78 -42.97 76.18
CA GLY A 180 -29.49 -43.25 76.84
C GLY A 180 -28.31 -43.54 75.89
N GLN A 181 -28.56 -43.72 74.59
CA GLN A 181 -27.52 -43.91 73.56
C GLN A 181 -27.34 -42.68 72.66
N MET A 182 -28.19 -41.66 72.85
CA MET A 182 -28.20 -40.45 72.03
C MET A 182 -26.88 -39.68 72.13
N ASP A 183 -26.35 -39.48 73.34
CA ASP A 183 -25.13 -38.70 73.57
C ASP A 183 -23.92 -39.32 72.88
N LYS A 184 -23.76 -40.65 73.00
CA LYS A 184 -22.71 -41.39 72.31
C LYS A 184 -22.82 -41.28 70.78
N HIS A 185 -24.04 -41.36 70.25
CA HIS A 185 -24.26 -41.19 68.81
C HIS A 185 -23.91 -39.77 68.35
N MET A 186 -24.31 -38.75 69.10
CA MET A 186 -24.00 -37.35 68.81
C MET A 186 -22.49 -37.09 68.83
N GLU A 187 -21.76 -37.61 69.82
CA GLU A 187 -20.29 -37.55 69.87
C GLU A 187 -19.64 -38.16 68.63
N GLU A 188 -20.03 -39.37 68.23
CA GLU A 188 -19.50 -40.00 67.02
C GLU A 188 -19.79 -39.18 65.74
N THR A 189 -20.94 -38.53 65.65
CA THR A 189 -21.27 -37.66 64.50
C THR A 189 -20.42 -36.40 64.49
N HIS A 190 -20.19 -35.79 65.67
CA HIS A 190 -19.31 -34.63 65.82
C HIS A 190 -17.87 -34.96 65.47
N GLU A 191 -17.35 -36.11 65.91
CA GLU A 191 -16.01 -36.58 65.56
C GLU A 191 -15.87 -36.80 64.05
N LYS A 192 -16.83 -37.49 63.42
CA LYS A 192 -16.83 -37.71 61.96
C LYS A 192 -16.91 -36.40 61.18
N ALA A 193 -17.71 -35.44 61.65
CA ALA A 193 -17.81 -34.11 61.05
C ALA A 193 -16.48 -33.34 61.19
N ALA A 194 -15.89 -33.33 62.39
CA ALA A 194 -14.61 -32.70 62.67
C ALA A 194 -13.49 -33.26 61.78
N LEU A 195 -13.41 -34.59 61.64
CA LEU A 195 -12.45 -35.26 60.76
C LEU A 195 -12.64 -34.87 59.30
N THR A 196 -13.90 -34.76 58.85
CA THR A 196 -14.22 -34.34 57.47
C THR A 196 -13.80 -32.89 57.22
N ILE A 197 -14.09 -31.98 58.13
CA ILE A 197 -13.69 -30.56 58.05
C ILE A 197 -12.16 -30.45 58.06
N GLN A 198 -11.48 -31.16 58.97
CA GLN A 198 -10.02 -31.14 59.05
C GLN A 198 -9.38 -31.72 57.79
N ARG A 199 -9.87 -32.84 57.26
CA ARG A 199 -9.38 -33.45 56.02
C ARG A 199 -9.56 -32.51 54.83
N THR A 200 -10.74 -31.93 54.67
CA THR A 200 -11.05 -30.98 53.59
C THR A 200 -10.21 -29.71 53.69
N TRP A 201 -10.01 -29.17 54.89
CA TRP A 201 -9.13 -28.02 55.16
C TRP A 201 -7.67 -28.31 54.82
N ARG A 202 -7.13 -29.45 55.24
CA ARG A 202 -5.76 -29.88 54.89
C ARG A 202 -5.59 -29.92 53.37
N GLY A 203 -6.57 -30.50 52.66
CA GLY A 203 -6.59 -30.51 51.19
C GLY A 203 -6.67 -29.11 50.56
N TYR A 204 -7.53 -28.24 51.08
CA TYR A 204 -7.63 -26.84 50.62
C TYR A 204 -6.32 -26.08 50.81
N ARG A 205 -5.68 -26.25 51.97
CA ARG A 205 -4.40 -25.62 52.30
C ARG A 205 -3.30 -25.98 51.31
N GLU A 206 -3.16 -27.27 50.99
CA GLU A 206 -2.15 -27.72 50.03
C GLU A 206 -2.48 -27.27 48.60
N ARG A 207 -3.75 -27.31 48.16
CA ARG A 207 -4.15 -26.75 46.86
C ARG A 207 -3.85 -25.26 46.76
N ARG A 208 -4.06 -24.50 47.85
CA ARG A 208 -3.74 -23.06 47.88
C ARG A 208 -2.24 -22.82 47.80
N ARG A 209 -1.41 -23.64 48.45
CA ARG A 209 0.06 -23.60 48.32
C ARG A 209 0.49 -23.92 46.89
N PHE A 210 -0.06 -24.98 46.31
CA PHE A 210 0.20 -25.36 44.92
C PHE A 210 -0.19 -24.26 43.96
N HIS A 211 -1.36 -23.64 44.11
CA HIS A 211 -1.81 -22.57 43.22
C HIS A 211 -0.90 -21.33 43.27
N LYS A 212 -0.37 -20.99 44.46
CA LYS A 212 0.67 -19.97 44.59
C LYS A 212 1.95 -20.35 43.83
N GLN A 213 2.38 -21.60 43.93
CA GLN A 213 3.54 -22.12 43.19
C GLN A 213 3.27 -22.24 41.68
N GLU A 214 2.02 -22.50 41.28
CA GLU A 214 1.59 -22.70 39.90
C GLU A 214 1.85 -21.45 39.05
N VAL A 215 1.62 -20.26 39.61
CA VAL A 215 1.94 -18.99 38.92
C VAL A 215 3.44 -18.92 38.62
N HIS A 216 4.30 -19.22 39.60
CA HIS A 216 5.75 -19.28 39.38
C HIS A 216 6.15 -20.34 38.35
N LEU A 217 5.53 -21.52 38.38
CA LEU A 217 5.78 -22.58 37.40
C LEU A 217 5.31 -22.18 35.98
N ARG A 218 4.19 -21.44 35.86
CA ARG A 218 3.72 -20.89 34.57
C ARG A 218 4.71 -19.87 34.04
N HIS A 219 5.19 -18.95 34.87
CA HIS A 219 6.22 -17.98 34.48
C HIS A 219 7.54 -18.67 34.09
N TYR A 220 7.98 -19.66 34.86
CA TYR A 220 9.16 -20.47 34.53
C TYR A 220 9.00 -21.22 33.20
N LYS A 221 7.86 -21.89 32.98
CA LYS A 221 7.54 -22.56 31.71
C LYS A 221 7.52 -21.57 30.54
N ALA A 222 6.92 -20.41 30.72
CA ALA A 222 6.93 -19.34 29.71
C ALA A 222 8.36 -18.88 29.40
N ALA A 223 9.18 -18.63 30.43
CA ALA A 223 10.58 -18.26 30.28
C ALA A 223 11.37 -19.34 29.51
N VAL A 224 11.20 -20.62 29.86
CA VAL A 224 11.85 -21.75 29.15
C VAL A 224 11.38 -21.82 27.69
N CYS A 225 10.09 -21.61 27.42
CA CYS A 225 9.58 -21.56 26.06
C CYS A 225 10.21 -20.42 25.25
N ILE A 226 10.32 -19.22 25.82
CA ILE A 226 10.96 -18.06 25.20
C ILE A 226 12.45 -18.34 24.97
N GLN A 227 13.17 -18.83 25.97
CA GLN A 227 14.59 -19.19 25.86
C GLN A 227 14.81 -20.22 24.75
N ARG A 228 14.00 -21.27 24.67
CA ARG A 228 14.06 -22.27 23.60
C ARG A 228 13.79 -21.66 22.23
N ALA A 229 12.80 -20.78 22.13
CA ALA A 229 12.48 -20.08 20.88
C ALA A 229 13.65 -19.21 20.42
N VAL A 230 14.27 -18.45 21.33
CA VAL A 230 15.44 -17.62 21.06
C VAL A 230 16.64 -18.47 20.65
N LEU A 231 16.95 -19.55 21.37
CA LEU A 231 18.03 -20.46 20.99
C LEU A 231 17.80 -21.07 19.61
N LYS A 232 16.57 -21.46 19.28
CA LYS A 232 16.20 -21.96 17.95
C LYS A 232 16.36 -20.89 16.87
N PHE A 233 15.95 -19.64 17.15
CA PHE A 233 16.15 -18.50 16.27
C PHE A 233 17.63 -18.20 16.04
N LEU A 234 18.44 -18.16 17.10
CA LEU A 234 19.89 -17.96 17.02
C LEU A 234 20.58 -19.09 16.24
N LYS A 235 20.16 -20.34 16.43
CA LYS A 235 20.65 -21.47 15.64
C LYS A 235 20.29 -21.33 14.17
N ARG A 236 19.07 -20.91 13.84
CA ARG A 236 18.67 -20.60 12.45
C ARG A 236 19.51 -19.46 11.88
N ARG A 237 19.69 -18.36 12.63
CA ARG A 237 20.54 -17.23 12.23
C ARG A 237 21.99 -17.64 12.02
N ARG A 238 22.53 -18.53 12.87
CA ARG A 238 23.88 -19.09 12.72
C ARG A 238 23.97 -19.93 11.45
N LYS A 239 23.01 -20.82 11.19
CA LYS A 239 22.95 -21.58 9.92
C LYS A 239 22.88 -20.69 8.68
N VAL A 240 22.06 -19.64 8.74
CA VAL A 240 21.97 -18.65 7.64
C VAL A 240 23.31 -17.92 7.48
N ARG A 241 23.95 -17.53 8.59
CA ARG A 241 25.29 -16.93 8.57
C ARG A 241 26.35 -17.89 8.05
N GLU A 242 26.28 -19.17 8.41
CA GLU A 242 27.15 -20.26 7.93
C GLU A 242 26.95 -20.49 6.43
N SER A 243 25.71 -20.55 5.95
CA SER A 243 25.42 -20.64 4.51
C SER A 243 25.90 -19.40 3.74
N LEU A 244 25.87 -18.22 4.38
CA LEU A 244 26.40 -16.98 3.82
C LEU A 244 27.93 -16.86 4.00
N SER A 245 28.53 -17.54 4.97
CA SER A 245 29.98 -17.57 5.20
C SER A 245 30.67 -18.66 4.40
N LEU A 246 29.96 -19.69 3.93
CA LEU A 246 30.41 -20.48 2.77
C LEU A 246 30.52 -19.62 1.51
N TRP A 247 29.96 -18.40 1.53
CA TRP A 247 30.13 -17.35 0.52
C TRP A 247 30.97 -16.17 1.03
N LYS A 248 31.54 -16.24 2.25
CA LYS A 248 32.61 -15.32 2.65
C LYS A 248 33.81 -15.68 1.82
N ARG A 249 34.01 -14.89 0.76
CA ARG A 249 35.25 -14.64 0.01
C ARG A 249 36.41 -15.41 0.63
N ASP A 250 36.68 -16.60 0.10
CA ASP A 250 37.88 -17.35 0.42
C ASP A 250 39.06 -16.37 0.35
N GLU A 251 39.94 -16.42 1.35
CA GLU A 251 41.28 -15.85 1.20
C GLU A 251 41.79 -16.31 -0.16
N GLY A 252 42.06 -15.34 -1.05
CA GLY A 252 42.08 -15.58 -2.48
C GLY A 252 42.87 -16.85 -2.80
N LEU A 253 42.23 -17.80 -3.51
CA LEU A 253 42.76 -19.14 -3.81
C LEU A 253 44.29 -19.09 -3.92
N THR A 254 44.99 -19.82 -3.06
CA THR A 254 46.45 -19.98 -3.17
C THR A 254 46.78 -20.56 -4.54
N ASP A 255 47.88 -20.14 -5.17
CA ASP A 255 48.17 -20.52 -6.57
C ASP A 255 48.22 -22.04 -6.79
N GLN A 256 48.58 -22.81 -5.76
CA GLN A 256 48.51 -24.28 -5.78
C GLN A 256 47.07 -24.81 -5.90
N GLN A 257 46.12 -24.25 -5.15
CA GLN A 257 44.70 -24.62 -5.22
C GLN A 257 44.08 -24.20 -6.56
N ARG A 258 44.55 -23.10 -7.15
CA ARG A 258 44.15 -22.70 -8.50
C ARG A 258 44.59 -23.74 -9.52
N MET A 259 45.85 -24.19 -9.46
CA MET A 259 46.39 -25.20 -10.36
C MET A 259 45.67 -26.55 -10.21
N GLU A 260 45.35 -26.98 -8.98
CA GLU A 260 44.57 -28.22 -8.77
C GLU A 260 43.14 -28.11 -9.30
N LEU A 261 42.47 -26.98 -9.10
CA LEU A 261 41.14 -26.75 -9.64
C LEU A 261 41.17 -26.65 -11.17
N GLN A 262 42.21 -26.03 -11.74
CA GLN A 262 42.44 -25.96 -13.17
C GLN A 262 42.62 -27.38 -13.74
N GLN A 263 43.44 -28.22 -13.11
CA GLN A 263 43.62 -29.61 -13.51
C GLN A 263 42.32 -30.41 -13.42
N LYS A 264 41.52 -30.23 -12.36
CA LYS A 264 40.22 -30.90 -12.24
C LYS A 264 39.24 -30.44 -13.32
N VAL A 265 39.26 -29.17 -13.69
CA VAL A 265 38.45 -28.62 -14.78
C VAL A 265 38.94 -29.18 -16.12
N ASP A 266 40.25 -29.22 -16.35
CA ASP A 266 40.84 -29.75 -17.58
C ASP A 266 40.55 -31.25 -17.73
N ASP A 267 40.64 -32.02 -16.64
CA ASP A 267 40.32 -33.45 -16.63
C ASP A 267 38.80 -33.69 -16.80
N TYR A 268 37.96 -32.81 -16.25
CA TYR A 268 36.52 -32.85 -16.51
C TYR A 268 36.19 -32.52 -17.97
N ILE A 269 36.86 -31.53 -18.58
CA ILE A 269 36.70 -31.18 -20.00
C ILE A 269 37.19 -32.32 -20.91
N LYS A 270 38.29 -33.00 -20.54
CA LYS A 270 38.78 -34.18 -21.27
C LYS A 270 37.81 -35.36 -21.19
N THR A 271 37.19 -35.59 -20.03
CA THR A 271 36.24 -36.68 -19.81
C THR A 271 34.83 -36.36 -20.35
N HIS A 272 34.49 -35.08 -20.48
CA HIS A 272 33.23 -34.60 -21.04
C HIS A 272 33.51 -33.58 -22.16
N PRO A 273 33.95 -34.05 -23.34
CA PRO A 273 34.15 -33.17 -24.48
C PRO A 273 32.81 -32.50 -24.81
N ALA A 274 32.79 -31.17 -24.75
CA ALA A 274 31.60 -30.43 -25.14
C ALA A 274 31.25 -30.81 -26.59
N GLN A 275 29.97 -31.10 -26.83
CA GLN A 275 29.44 -31.25 -28.18
C GLN A 275 29.89 -30.04 -28.99
N GLN A 276 30.52 -30.25 -30.17
CA GLN A 276 31.00 -29.16 -31.02
C GLN A 276 29.81 -28.26 -31.39
N MET A 277 29.64 -27.19 -30.62
CA MET A 277 28.69 -26.13 -30.95
C MET A 277 29.37 -25.19 -31.93
N SER A 278 28.62 -24.62 -32.87
CA SER A 278 29.19 -23.64 -33.79
C SER A 278 29.70 -22.42 -32.99
N SER A 279 30.71 -21.73 -33.52
CA SER A 279 31.28 -20.52 -32.88
C SER A 279 30.20 -19.47 -32.58
N GLU A 280 29.15 -19.41 -33.40
CA GLU A 280 28.03 -18.50 -33.25
C GLU A 280 27.15 -18.87 -32.06
N GLN A 281 26.80 -20.15 -31.90
CA GLN A 281 26.00 -20.64 -30.77
C GLN A 281 26.71 -20.44 -29.42
N SER A 282 28.03 -20.57 -29.39
CA SER A 282 28.81 -20.28 -28.17
C SER A 282 28.77 -18.79 -27.80
N ARG A 283 28.82 -17.90 -28.79
CA ARG A 283 28.75 -16.44 -28.56
C ARG A 283 27.36 -16.02 -28.10
N GLU A 284 26.32 -16.61 -28.70
CA GLU A 284 24.94 -16.37 -28.29
C GLU A 284 24.69 -16.81 -26.85
N LEU A 285 25.18 -17.99 -26.46
CA LEU A 285 25.02 -18.49 -25.10
C LEU A 285 25.75 -17.60 -24.09
N HIS A 286 26.96 -17.14 -24.42
CA HIS A 286 27.70 -16.19 -23.58
C HIS A 286 26.97 -14.85 -23.43
N LEU A 287 26.42 -14.30 -24.52
CA LEU A 287 25.58 -13.10 -24.48
C LEU A 287 24.34 -13.30 -23.61
N GLN A 288 23.63 -14.42 -23.74
CA GLN A 288 22.45 -14.75 -22.93
C GLN A 288 22.80 -14.87 -21.43
N VAL A 289 23.95 -15.44 -21.09
CA VAL A 289 24.41 -15.54 -19.70
C VAL A 289 24.78 -14.17 -19.15
N GLN A 290 25.47 -13.33 -19.92
CA GLN A 290 25.79 -11.96 -19.52
C GLN A 290 24.53 -11.10 -19.34
N GLU A 291 23.54 -11.26 -20.22
CA GLU A 291 22.26 -10.55 -20.11
C GLU A 291 21.50 -10.98 -18.84
N LYS A 292 21.40 -12.29 -18.58
CA LYS A 292 20.78 -12.81 -17.35
C LYS A 292 21.50 -12.33 -16.08
N LEU A 293 22.82 -12.27 -16.11
CA LEU A 293 23.62 -11.72 -15.00
C LEU A 293 23.33 -10.22 -14.80
N GLY A 294 23.27 -9.45 -15.89
CA GLY A 294 22.90 -8.03 -15.86
C GLY A 294 21.51 -7.81 -15.25
N GLN A 295 20.51 -8.59 -15.69
CA GLN A 295 19.14 -8.54 -15.15
C GLN A 295 19.10 -8.88 -13.66
N TYR A 296 19.86 -9.89 -13.22
CA TYR A 296 19.96 -10.25 -11.81
C TYR A 296 20.59 -9.13 -10.96
N LEU A 297 21.69 -8.54 -11.43
CA LEU A 297 22.38 -7.46 -10.73
C LEU A 297 21.51 -6.20 -10.62
N LEU A 298 20.76 -5.86 -11.67
CA LEU A 298 19.75 -4.79 -11.66
C LEU A 298 18.68 -5.05 -10.60
N ARG A 299 18.06 -6.23 -10.61
CA ARG A 299 17.04 -6.62 -9.63
C ARG A 299 17.57 -6.58 -8.19
N ARG A 300 18.81 -7.03 -7.98
CA ARG A 300 19.48 -6.97 -6.67
C ARG A 300 19.70 -5.53 -6.19
N ARG A 301 19.99 -4.59 -7.09
CA ARG A 301 20.18 -3.17 -6.75
C ARG A 301 18.89 -2.54 -6.24
N PHE A 302 17.76 -2.83 -6.89
CA PHE A 302 16.43 -2.40 -6.42
C PHE A 302 16.07 -3.03 -5.08
N GLN A 303 16.31 -4.34 -4.92
CA GLN A 303 16.00 -5.05 -3.67
C GLN A 303 16.79 -4.48 -2.49
N LYS A 304 18.07 -4.14 -2.70
CA LYS A 304 18.89 -3.48 -1.66
C LYS A 304 18.23 -2.19 -1.16
N GLY A 305 17.70 -1.34 -2.03
CA GLY A 305 17.01 -0.11 -1.60
C GLY A 305 15.82 -0.38 -0.68
N CYS A 306 14.99 -1.38 -1.03
CA CYS A 306 13.88 -1.82 -0.20
C CYS A 306 14.35 -2.39 1.15
N ASP A 307 15.42 -3.16 1.15
CA ASP A 307 15.97 -3.78 2.36
C ASP A 307 16.52 -2.72 3.32
N HIS A 308 17.26 -1.72 2.82
CA HIS A 308 17.75 -0.60 3.64
C HIS A 308 16.60 0.24 4.20
N ARG A 309 15.55 0.51 3.40
CA ARG A 309 14.35 1.22 3.87
C ARG A 309 13.65 0.43 4.97
N ARG A 310 13.53 -0.88 4.82
CA ARG A 310 12.94 -1.76 5.84
C ARG A 310 13.76 -1.75 7.11
N GLU A 311 15.08 -1.82 7.01
CA GLU A 311 15.99 -1.78 8.17
C GLU A 311 15.92 -0.44 8.90
N ALA A 312 15.86 0.68 8.17
CA ALA A 312 15.68 2.02 8.76
C ALA A 312 14.35 2.14 9.50
N LEU A 313 13.25 1.65 8.90
CA LEU A 313 11.93 1.63 9.55
C LEU A 313 11.92 0.76 10.81
N LEU A 314 12.56 -0.41 10.78
CA LEU A 314 12.69 -1.26 11.96
C LEU A 314 13.52 -0.59 13.07
N ALA A 315 14.57 0.13 12.72
CA ALA A 315 15.35 0.90 13.68
C ALA A 315 14.51 2.00 14.32
N GLN A 316 13.74 2.75 13.52
CA GLN A 316 12.82 3.78 14.01
C GLN A 316 11.74 3.20 14.95
N ILE A 317 11.11 2.08 14.57
CA ILE A 317 10.13 1.41 15.43
C ILE A 317 10.76 0.98 16.76
N ASN A 318 11.99 0.46 16.74
CA ASN A 318 12.69 0.07 17.96
C ASN A 318 13.03 1.27 18.85
N THR A 319 13.41 2.42 18.27
CA THR A 319 13.64 3.64 19.05
C THR A 319 12.35 4.13 19.70
N ASP A 320 11.23 4.09 18.96
CA ASP A 320 9.92 4.52 19.47
C ASP A 320 9.42 3.58 20.57
N ILE A 321 9.60 2.26 20.42
CA ILE A 321 9.27 1.28 21.46
C ILE A 321 10.09 1.53 22.72
N ASN A 322 11.41 1.74 22.59
CA ASN A 322 12.26 2.01 23.75
C ASN A 322 11.85 3.32 24.45
N MET A 323 11.47 4.34 23.69
CA MET A 323 10.96 5.61 24.21
C MET A 323 9.65 5.39 24.99
N LEU A 324 8.70 4.62 24.44
CA LEU A 324 7.43 4.31 25.12
C LEU A 324 7.62 3.42 26.35
N MET A 325 8.54 2.46 26.31
CA MET A 325 8.85 1.60 27.45
C MET A 325 9.52 2.39 28.60
N GLY A 326 10.18 3.50 28.28
CA GLY A 326 10.78 4.43 29.24
C GLY A 326 9.86 5.58 29.67
N SER A 327 8.55 5.54 29.36
CA SER A 327 7.63 6.64 29.68
C SER A 327 7.46 6.82 31.19
N PRO A 328 7.65 8.04 31.74
CA PRO A 328 7.44 8.30 33.16
C PRO A 328 5.97 8.12 33.56
N SER A 329 5.73 7.88 34.85
CA SER A 329 4.37 7.78 35.39
C SER A 329 3.66 9.14 35.30
N LEU A 330 2.33 9.14 35.15
CA LEU A 330 1.54 10.38 34.97
C LEU A 330 1.69 11.40 36.13
N SER A 331 2.15 10.95 37.30
CA SER A 331 2.45 11.77 38.48
C SER A 331 3.81 12.46 38.45
N GLU A 332 4.74 11.99 37.61
CA GLU A 332 6.16 12.41 37.59
C GLU A 332 6.54 13.14 36.29
N VAL A 333 5.56 13.45 35.43
CA VAL A 333 5.77 14.04 34.10
C VAL A 333 6.31 15.46 34.21
N THR A 334 7.47 15.72 33.60
CA THR A 334 8.02 17.07 33.41
C THR A 334 7.70 17.61 32.01
N GLU A 335 7.73 18.93 31.81
CA GLU A 335 7.49 19.55 30.48
C GLU A 335 8.46 19.06 29.41
N LYS A 336 9.69 18.72 29.80
CA LYS A 336 10.72 18.15 28.90
C LYS A 336 10.34 16.76 28.40
N ASP A 337 9.63 15.97 29.21
CA ASP A 337 9.15 14.65 28.78
C ASP A 337 8.02 14.79 27.76
N VAL A 338 7.17 15.82 27.90
CA VAL A 338 6.10 16.12 26.93
C VAL A 338 6.67 16.47 25.55
N GLU A 339 7.79 17.19 25.50
CA GLU A 339 8.48 17.51 24.25
C GLU A 339 9.07 16.27 23.56
N VAL A 340 9.48 15.25 24.32
CA VAL A 340 10.03 13.99 23.78
C VAL A 340 8.94 13.14 23.12
N PHE A 341 7.74 13.10 23.70
CA PHE A 341 6.60 12.31 23.19
C PHE A 341 5.71 13.05 22.18
N THR A 342 5.98 14.33 21.91
CA THR A 342 5.25 15.09 20.89
C THR A 342 5.96 15.02 19.55
N SER A 343 5.20 14.73 18.49
CA SER A 343 5.74 14.76 17.13
C SER A 343 6.13 16.20 16.77
N ARG A 344 7.34 16.40 16.23
CA ARG A 344 7.81 17.72 15.76
C ARG A 344 6.97 18.30 14.62
N THR A 345 6.21 17.47 13.92
CA THR A 345 5.30 17.89 12.85
C THR A 345 3.93 18.28 13.44
N LEU A 346 3.54 19.52 13.21
CA LEU A 346 2.28 20.09 13.71
C LEU A 346 1.03 19.30 13.25
N PRO A 347 0.92 18.84 11.98
CA PRO A 347 -0.27 18.08 11.55
C PRO A 347 -0.43 16.75 12.28
N VAL A 348 0.68 16.05 12.53
CA VAL A 348 0.68 14.77 13.24
C VAL A 348 0.32 14.98 14.71
N ALA A 349 0.87 16.03 15.34
CA ALA A 349 0.56 16.39 16.72
C ALA A 349 -0.93 16.76 16.89
N VAL A 350 -1.48 17.53 15.95
CA VAL A 350 -2.90 17.93 15.94
C VAL A 350 -3.81 16.72 15.75
N LYS A 351 -3.51 15.83 14.78
CA LYS A 351 -4.29 14.60 14.58
C LYS A 351 -4.20 13.66 15.78
N ALA A 352 -3.02 13.51 16.39
CA ALA A 352 -2.84 12.75 17.61
C ALA A 352 -3.70 13.31 18.76
N LYS A 353 -3.68 14.63 18.98
CA LYS A 353 -4.51 15.31 19.97
C LYS A 353 -6.01 15.11 19.72
N GLN A 354 -6.45 15.25 18.47
CA GLN A 354 -7.84 15.00 18.08
C GLN A 354 -8.25 13.54 18.35
N SER A 355 -7.39 12.59 17.98
CA SER A 355 -7.64 11.15 18.21
C SER A 355 -7.74 10.81 19.69
N HIS A 356 -6.86 11.37 20.53
CA HIS A 356 -6.90 11.21 21.97
C HIS A 356 -8.17 11.81 22.58
N ASN A 357 -8.54 13.02 22.17
CA ASN A 357 -9.79 13.65 22.60
C ASN A 357 -11.02 12.84 22.20
N MET A 358 -11.02 12.26 21.00
CA MET A 358 -12.09 11.38 20.52
C MET A 358 -12.15 10.09 21.35
N MET A 359 -11.01 9.47 21.65
CA MET A 359 -10.90 8.31 22.52
C MET A 359 -11.44 8.59 23.94
N MET A 360 -11.09 9.75 24.52
CA MET A 360 -11.57 10.17 25.85
C MET A 360 -13.07 10.49 25.87
N LYS A 361 -13.61 11.02 24.77
CA LYS A 361 -15.07 11.15 24.62
C LYS A 361 -15.74 9.79 24.50
N ARG A 362 -15.17 8.87 23.71
CA ARG A 362 -15.69 7.52 23.49
C ARG A 362 -15.69 6.71 24.79
N SER A 363 -14.67 6.80 25.64
CA SER A 363 -14.64 6.08 26.93
C SER A 363 -15.83 6.45 27.83
N ARG A 364 -16.22 7.74 27.84
CA ARG A 364 -17.36 8.29 28.59
C ARG A 364 -18.73 7.97 27.98
N TRP A 365 -18.79 7.48 26.74
CA TRP A 365 -20.06 7.18 26.11
C TRP A 365 -20.70 5.89 26.65
N PRO A 366 -22.04 5.87 26.77
CA PRO A 366 -22.78 4.64 27.00
C PRO A 366 -22.47 3.57 25.94
N TRP A 367 -22.52 2.30 26.34
CA TRP A 367 -22.13 1.15 25.50
C TRP A 367 -22.85 1.09 24.15
N TRP A 368 -24.11 1.54 24.07
CA TRP A 368 -24.92 1.53 22.85
C TRP A 368 -24.46 2.53 21.78
N ARG A 369 -23.77 3.61 22.14
CA ARG A 369 -23.13 4.53 21.18
C ARG A 369 -21.77 4.00 20.68
N LYS A 370 -21.15 3.07 21.38
CA LYS A 370 -19.85 2.46 20.99
C LYS A 370 -19.98 1.43 19.86
N LEU A 371 -21.22 0.97 19.59
CA LEU A 371 -21.56 -0.07 18.59
C LEU A 371 -21.57 0.42 17.13
N GLY A 372 -21.65 1.73 16.87
CA GLY A 372 -21.69 2.30 15.51
C GLY A 372 -20.32 2.68 14.92
N ASP A 373 -19.33 2.98 15.77
CA ASP A 373 -18.04 3.57 15.35
C ASP A 373 -17.00 2.55 14.86
N GLU A 374 -17.20 1.23 15.06
CA GLU A 374 -16.29 0.22 14.48
C GLU A 374 -16.28 0.26 12.94
N PHE A 375 -17.35 0.75 12.32
CA PHE A 375 -17.45 0.90 10.87
C PHE A 375 -16.85 2.23 10.35
N ILE A 376 -16.78 3.27 11.19
CA ILE A 376 -16.29 4.59 10.79
C ILE A 376 -14.75 4.67 10.86
N GLU A 377 -14.11 3.97 11.81
CA GLU A 377 -12.65 3.89 11.89
C GLU A 377 -12.02 3.10 10.73
N GLU A 378 -12.72 2.10 10.16
CA GLU A 378 -12.28 1.40 8.95
C GLU A 378 -12.43 2.27 7.70
N ASP A 379 -13.53 3.04 7.59
CA ASP A 379 -13.76 3.95 6.47
C ASP A 379 -12.82 5.17 6.50
N GLU A 380 -12.48 5.74 7.67
CA GLU A 380 -11.47 6.80 7.79
C GLU A 380 -10.05 6.31 7.47
N ARG A 381 -9.68 5.07 7.86
CA ARG A 381 -8.40 4.46 7.46
C ARG A 381 -8.33 4.25 5.96
N LEU A 382 -9.39 3.76 5.34
CA LEU A 382 -9.50 3.60 3.89
C LEU A 382 -9.42 4.95 3.16
N LEU A 383 -10.02 6.02 3.69
CA LEU A 383 -9.92 7.36 3.12
C LEU A 383 -8.51 7.96 3.28
N SER A 384 -7.84 7.73 4.41
CA SER A 384 -6.45 8.16 4.61
C SER A 384 -5.45 7.42 3.71
N ASP A 385 -5.68 6.13 3.44
CA ASP A 385 -4.87 5.36 2.50
C ASP A 385 -5.09 5.79 1.05
N ILE A 386 -6.26 6.36 0.72
CA ILE A 386 -6.55 6.94 -0.60
C ILE A 386 -5.88 8.32 -0.74
N SER A 387 -5.91 9.19 0.28
CA SER A 387 -5.17 10.47 0.26
C SER A 387 -3.65 10.27 0.20
N ASN A 388 -3.11 9.28 0.93
CA ASN A 388 -1.68 8.96 0.88
C ASN A 388 -1.21 8.46 -0.50
N MET A 389 -2.13 7.97 -1.35
CA MET A 389 -1.83 7.57 -2.73
C MET A 389 -1.86 8.75 -3.71
N GLU A 390 -2.57 9.83 -3.38
CA GLU A 390 -2.59 11.08 -4.15
C GLU A 390 -1.34 11.94 -3.85
N ASP A 391 -0.84 11.91 -2.62
CA ASP A 391 0.37 12.66 -2.20
C ASP A 391 1.69 12.09 -2.77
N HIS A 392 1.68 10.85 -3.29
CA HIS A 392 2.85 10.28 -3.99
C HIS A 392 3.13 10.91 -5.38
N ASN A 393 2.28 11.83 -5.85
CA ASN A 393 2.58 12.67 -7.01
C ASN A 393 3.33 13.98 -6.66
N SER A 394 3.56 14.27 -5.38
CA SER A 394 4.47 15.34 -4.95
C SER A 394 5.82 14.73 -4.58
N ILE A 395 6.69 14.63 -5.58
CA ILE A 395 8.10 14.26 -5.39
C ILE A 395 8.77 15.42 -4.66
N PHE A 396 8.87 15.33 -3.33
CA PHE A 396 9.77 16.17 -2.56
C PHE A 396 11.22 15.72 -2.86
N ILE A 397 11.93 16.50 -3.68
CA ILE A 397 13.37 16.36 -3.94
C ILE A 397 14.11 17.18 -2.87
N PRO A 398 14.80 16.56 -1.89
CA PRO A 398 15.67 17.30 -0.99
C PRO A 398 17.02 17.50 -1.68
N GLY A 399 17.29 18.71 -2.17
CA GLY A 399 18.61 19.06 -2.70
C GLY A 399 18.62 20.09 -3.83
N LEU A 400 18.07 21.28 -3.59
CA LEU A 400 18.44 22.49 -4.33
C LEU A 400 18.64 23.60 -3.29
N LYS A 401 19.90 23.96 -3.03
CA LYS A 401 20.24 25.20 -2.34
C LYS A 401 19.87 26.34 -3.30
N GLU A 402 18.70 26.91 -3.13
CA GLU A 402 18.44 28.26 -3.62
C GLU A 402 19.11 29.24 -2.66
N THR A 403 20.27 29.74 -3.06
CA THR A 403 20.88 30.94 -2.49
C THR A 403 20.00 32.14 -2.83
N ILE A 404 19.05 32.44 -1.95
CA ILE A 404 18.37 33.74 -1.96
C ILE A 404 19.33 34.74 -1.34
N ALA A 405 19.98 35.52 -2.19
CA ALA A 405 20.71 36.71 -1.81
C ALA A 405 19.71 37.72 -1.22
N ALA A 406 19.85 38.00 0.07
CA ALA A 406 19.22 39.15 0.70
C ALA A 406 19.93 40.41 0.20
N SER A 407 19.29 41.16 -0.71
CA SER A 407 19.64 42.55 -0.96
C SER A 407 19.18 43.38 0.23
N SER A 408 20.13 43.71 1.11
CA SER A 408 19.99 44.75 2.11
C SER A 408 19.78 46.10 1.41
N GLY A 409 18.58 46.68 1.57
CA GLY A 409 18.35 48.08 1.29
C GLY A 409 19.01 48.95 2.35
N GLN A 410 20.03 49.71 1.94
CA GLN A 410 20.43 50.96 2.57
C GLN A 410 20.45 52.01 1.46
N SER A 411 19.46 52.90 1.47
CA SER A 411 19.49 54.31 1.09
C SER A 411 18.17 54.93 1.55
#